data_AF-A0A382YPI5-F1
#
_entry.id   AF-A0A382YPI5-F1
#
_cell.length_a   1.000
_cell.length_b   1.000
_cell.length_c   1.000
_cell.angle_alpha   90.00
_cell.angle_beta   90.00
_cell.angle_gamma   90.00
#
_symmetry.space_group_name_H-M   'P 1'
#
loop_
_entity.id
_entity.type
_entity.pdbx_description
1 polymer ?
#
loop_
_entity_poly.entity_id
_entity_poly.type
_entity_poly.pdbx_seq_one_letter_code
_entity_poly.pdbx_strand_id
1 'polypeptide(L)' 'LEEAGDIIGPITDGDLDESAISAEIGEIVLGSAQGRMSAEEITFFKSVGNAVQDVTVAALVLEQAEIAGLGVTVRL' A
#
# COMPACT_ATOMS: atom_id res chain seq x y z
N LEU A 1 -4.12 -2.29 11.08
CA LEU A 1 -3.67 -3.69 11.25
C LEU A 1 -4.80 -4.71 11.21
N GLU A 2 -6.05 -4.37 11.51
CA GLU A 2 -7.17 -5.30 11.75
C GLU A 2 -7.46 -6.36 10.66
N GLU A 3 -7.09 -6.11 9.41
CA GLU A 3 -7.38 -7.00 8.29
C GLU A 3 -6.18 -7.87 7.86
N ALA A 4 -5.00 -7.64 8.44
CA ALA A 4 -3.77 -8.34 8.08
C ALA A 4 -3.60 -9.66 8.87
N GLY A 5 -4.51 -10.62 8.67
CA GLY A 5 -4.51 -11.90 9.41
C GLY A 5 -3.17 -12.64 9.42
N ASP A 6 -2.42 -12.59 8.32
CA ASP A 6 -1.09 -13.21 8.18
C ASP A 6 0.00 -12.60 9.10
N ILE A 7 -0.25 -11.42 9.66
CA ILE A 7 0.64 -10.72 10.60
C ILE A 7 0.03 -10.66 12.00
N ILE A 8 -1.27 -10.37 12.11
CA ILE A 8 -1.96 -10.30 13.40
C ILE A 8 -1.93 -11.64 14.12
N GLY A 9 -2.18 -12.75 13.41
CA GLY A 9 -2.17 -14.09 14.00
C GLY A 9 -0.83 -14.39 14.68
N PRO A 10 0.29 -14.36 13.94
CA PRO A 10 1.62 -14.54 14.51
C PRO A 10 1.97 -13.58 15.66
N ILE A 11 1.54 -12.31 15.59
CA ILE A 11 1.76 -11.36 16.70
C ILE A 11 0.97 -11.77 17.94
N THR A 12 -0.29 -12.14 17.76
CA THR A 12 -1.18 -12.55 18.87
C THR A 12 -0.71 -13.85 19.51
N ASP A 13 -0.21 -14.78 18.70
CA ASP A 13 0.32 -16.07 19.15
C ASP A 13 1.72 -15.96 19.78
N GLY A 14 2.37 -14.79 19.67
CA GLY A 14 3.71 -14.52 20.21
C GLY A 14 4.87 -15.02 19.33
N ASP A 15 4.57 -15.50 18.12
CA ASP A 15 5.56 -15.96 17.14
C ASP A 15 6.27 -14.78 16.44
N LEU A 16 5.64 -13.60 16.44
CA LEU A 16 6.18 -12.37 15.87
C LEU A 16 6.02 -11.20 16.85
N ASP A 17 7.05 -10.38 17.02
CA ASP A 17 6.93 -9.15 17.80
C ASP A 17 6.38 -8.00 16.93
N GLU A 18 5.59 -7.10 17.49
CA GLU A 18 5.05 -5.94 16.74
C GLU A 18 6.17 -5.04 16.18
N SER A 19 7.34 -5.00 16.85
CA SER A 19 8.53 -4.30 16.35
C SER A 19 9.12 -4.91 15.07
N ALA A 20 8.66 -6.09 14.63
CA ALA A 20 9.01 -6.63 13.32
C ALA A 20 8.45 -5.79 12.16
N ILE A 21 7.41 -4.97 12.42
CA ILE A 21 6.89 -4.00 11.45
C ILE A 21 7.81 -2.78 11.45
N SER A 22 8.68 -2.68 10.45
CA SER A 22 9.71 -1.62 10.42
C SER A 22 9.18 -0.25 9.99
N ALA A 23 8.22 -0.20 9.07
CA ALA A 23 7.66 1.05 8.53
C ALA A 23 6.38 0.80 7.72
N GLU A 24 5.56 1.84 7.59
CA GLU A 24 4.51 1.92 6.57
C GLU A 24 5.10 2.37 5.22
N ILE A 25 4.50 1.90 4.10
CA ILE A 25 5.04 2.22 2.76
C ILE A 25 5.07 3.73 2.47
N GLY A 26 4.12 4.49 3.02
CA GLY A 26 4.08 5.94 2.88
C GLY A 26 5.29 6.64 3.53
N GLU A 27 5.79 6.12 4.65
CA GLU A 27 6.94 6.67 5.36
C GLU A 27 8.24 6.45 4.56
N ILE A 28 8.36 5.29 3.91
CA ILE A 28 9.49 5.00 3.02
C ILE A 28 9.44 5.92 1.79
N VAL A 29 8.27 6.09 1.17
CA VAL A 29 8.11 6.97 0.00
C VAL A 29 8.41 8.44 0.34
N LEU A 30 8.02 8.89 1.53
CA LEU A 30 8.29 10.25 2.01
C LEU A 30 9.71 10.43 2.58
N GLY A 31 10.49 9.36 2.71
CA GLY A 31 11.85 9.38 3.27
C GLY A 31 11.90 9.57 4.79
N SER A 32 10.77 9.45 5.50
CA SER A 32 10.73 9.48 6.96
C SER A 32 11.10 8.14 7.61
N ALA A 33 11.12 7.06 6.82
CA ALA A 33 11.66 5.76 7.21
C ALA A 33 12.62 5.20 6.15
N GLN A 34 13.55 4.34 6.56
CA GLN A 34 14.46 3.67 5.64
C GLN A 34 13.79 2.45 5.01
N GLY A 35 14.01 2.24 3.71
CA GLY A 35 13.67 1.01 3.03
C GLY A 35 14.76 -0.05 3.20
N ARG A 36 14.90 -0.92 2.20
CA ARG A 36 16.01 -1.87 2.11
C ARG A 36 17.36 -1.15 2.05
N MET A 37 18.30 -1.56 2.91
CA MET A 37 19.62 -0.95 3.06
C MET A 37 20.76 -1.84 2.56
N SER A 38 20.56 -3.15 2.41
CA SER A 38 21.56 -4.04 1.83
C SER A 38 20.98 -5.17 0.97
N ALA A 39 21.87 -5.88 0.26
CA ALA A 39 21.51 -7.01 -0.60
C ALA A 39 21.20 -8.28 0.20
N GLU A 40 21.75 -8.40 1.41
CA GLU A 40 21.62 -9.54 2.31
C GLU A 40 20.31 -9.53 3.10
N GLU A 41 19.66 -8.37 3.23
CA GLU A 41 18.37 -8.23 3.91
C GLU A 41 17.27 -9.02 3.18
N ILE A 42 16.33 -9.58 3.92
CA ILE A 42 15.09 -10.10 3.37
C ILE A 42 13.98 -9.15 3.82
N THR A 43 13.30 -8.53 2.87
CA THR A 43 12.23 -7.55 3.14
C THR A 43 10.91 -8.13 2.70
N PHE A 44 9.91 -8.09 3.58
CA PHE A 44 8.56 -8.49 3.27
C PHE A 44 7.65 -7.26 3.26
N PHE A 45 6.99 -7.03 2.13
CA PHE A 45 5.94 -6.02 2.04
C PHE A 45 4.58 -6.70 2.09
N LYS A 46 3.76 -6.37 3.08
CA LYS A 46 2.37 -6.82 3.19
C LYS A 46 1.42 -5.65 3.01
N SER A 47 0.38 -5.88 2.22
CA SER A 47 -0.74 -4.96 2.06
C SER A 47 -2.06 -5.72 2.13
N VAL A 48 -3.12 -5.04 2.58
CA VAL A 48 -4.52 -5.48 2.51
C VAL A 48 -5.33 -4.67 1.49
N GLY A 49 -4.67 -3.72 0.80
CA GLY A 49 -5.32 -2.73 -0.07
C GLY A 49 -5.56 -1.41 0.67
N ASN A 50 -5.63 -0.30 -0.09
CA ASN A 50 -5.95 1.01 0.43
C ASN A 50 -6.82 1.76 -0.59
N ALA A 51 -8.06 2.09 -0.20
CA ALA A 51 -9.03 2.74 -1.08
C ALA A 51 -8.55 4.09 -1.64
N VAL A 52 -7.65 4.79 -0.94
CA VAL A 52 -7.05 6.04 -1.44
C VAL A 52 -6.23 5.76 -2.71
N GLN A 53 -5.51 4.63 -2.76
CA GLN A 53 -4.74 4.25 -3.94
C GLN A 53 -5.66 4.05 -5.16
N ASP A 54 -6.80 3.39 -4.97
CA ASP A 54 -7.77 3.17 -6.04
C ASP A 54 -8.35 4.49 -6.57
N VAL A 55 -8.81 5.37 -5.67
CA VAL A 55 -9.43 6.65 -6.05
C VAL A 55 -8.41 7.58 -6.70
N THR A 56 -7.17 7.63 -6.21
CA THR A 56 -6.11 8.45 -6.82
C THR A 56 -5.78 7.97 -8.23
N VAL A 57 -5.67 6.66 -8.47
CA VAL A 57 -5.43 6.11 -9.81
C VAL A 57 -6.64 6.35 -10.71
N ALA A 58 -7.86 6.16 -10.21
CA ALA A 58 -9.08 6.40 -10.98
C ALA A 58 -9.19 7.86 -11.43
N ALA A 59 -8.87 8.83 -10.56
CA ALA A 59 -8.85 10.24 -10.91
C ALA A 59 -7.83 10.55 -12.02
N LEU A 60 -6.62 10.01 -11.90
CA LEU A 60 -5.57 10.18 -12.93
C LEU A 60 -6.00 9.57 -14.27
N VAL A 61 -6.53 8.35 -14.27
CA VAL A 61 -6.98 7.66 -15.50
C VAL A 61 -8.14 8.41 -16.14
N LEU A 62 -9.08 8.93 -15.33
CA LEU A 62 -10.20 9.73 -15.83
C LEU A 62 -9.71 11.01 -16.53
N GLU A 63 -8.80 11.76 -15.89
CA GLU A 63 -8.19 12.95 -16.51
C GLU A 63 -7.52 12.62 -17.84
N GLN A 64 -6.74 11.53 -17.90
CA GLN A 64 -6.09 11.12 -19.15
C GLN A 64 -7.09 10.68 -20.22
N ALA A 65 -8.19 10.02 -19.84
CA ALA A 65 -9.24 9.63 -20.76
C ALA A 65 -9.94 10.86 -21.37
N GLU A 66 -10.20 11.90 -20.57
CA GLU A 66 -10.78 13.16 -21.04
C GLU A 66 -9.88 13.86 -22.07
N ILE A 67 -8.57 13.94 -21.79
CA ILE A 67 -7.57 14.52 -22.71
C ILE A 67 -7.51 13.73 -24.03
N ALA A 68 -7.60 12.39 -23.96
CA ALA A 68 -7.54 11.51 -25.11
C ALA A 68 -8.87 11.36 -25.87
N GLY A 69 -9.96 11.95 -25.37
CA GLY A 69 -11.30 11.79 -25.95
C GLY A 69 -11.84 10.36 -25.85
N LEU A 70 -11.50 9.64 -24.79
CA LEU A 70 -11.89 8.26 -24.53
C LEU A 70 -13.06 8.17 -23.53
N GLY A 71 -13.89 7.13 -23.67
CA GLY A 71 -15.01 6.85 -22.77
C GLY A 71 -16.37 7.36 -23.26
N VAL A 72 -17.39 7.28 -22.39
CA VAL A 72 -18.77 7.69 -22.68
C VAL A 72 -19.37 8.36 -21.46
N THR A 73 -19.96 9.54 -21.63
CA THR A 73 -20.76 10.19 -20.59
C THR A 73 -22.14 9.55 -20.51
N VAL A 74 -22.52 9.09 -19.31
CA VAL A 74 -23.86 8.54 -19.03
C VAL A 74 -24.62 9.47 -18.09
N ARG A 75 -25.96 9.55 -18.23
CA ARG A 75 -26.81 10.26 -17.27
C ARG A 75 -27.30 9.26 -16.23
N LEU A 76 -27.21 9.66 -14.97
CA LEU A 76 -27.77 8.91 -13.84
C LEU A 76 -29.29 9.15 -13.74
#